data_AF-A0AAW0MXY6-F1
#
_entry.id   AF-A0AAW0MXY6-F1
#
_cell.length_a   1.000
_cell.length_b   1.000
_cell.length_c   1.000
_cell.angle_alpha   90.00
_cell.angle_beta   90.00
_cell.angle_gamma   90.00
#
_symmetry.space_group_name_H-M   'P 1'
#
loop_
_entity.id
_entity.type
_entity.pdbx_description
1 polymer ?
#
loop_
_entity_poly.entity_id
_entity_poly.type
_entity_poly.pdbx_seq_one_letter_code
_entity_poly.pdbx_strand_id
1 'polypeptide(L)'
;MFGVPYVYTQSRILKARLEYLRDHFQIRENDFLTFDAMRHAAQCVGRAIRGKTDYGLMIFADKRYARADKRGKLPRWIQEHISEGSLNLTVDETVHLAKHFLRQMAQPFRQEDQLGLSLLTLEQLQSEEMLQKITQMAHQT
;
A
#
# COMPACT_ATOMS: atom_id res chain seq x y z
N MET A 1 2.64 7.68 -9.28
CA MET A 1 3.02 8.68 -8.27
C MET A 1 4.49 9.01 -8.49
N PHE A 2 4.80 10.27 -8.77
CA PHE A 2 6.15 10.72 -9.15
C PHE A 2 6.87 11.35 -7.96
N GLY A 3 8.08 10.85 -7.66
CA GLY A 3 8.91 11.40 -6.58
C GLY A 3 8.40 11.07 -5.16
N VAL A 4 9.16 11.43 -4.13
CA VAL A 4 8.71 11.33 -2.74
C VAL A 4 8.18 12.69 -2.28
N PRO A 5 6.90 12.81 -1.85
CA PRO A 5 6.28 14.10 -1.54
C PRO A 5 6.75 14.60 -0.16
N TYR A 6 7.96 15.13 -0.11
CA TYR A 6 8.48 15.79 1.08
C TYR A 6 7.96 17.22 1.19
N VAL A 7 7.60 17.60 2.42
CA VAL A 7 7.35 19.00 2.78
C VAL A 7 8.68 19.76 2.77
N TYR A 8 8.64 21.06 2.49
CA TYR A 8 9.82 21.92 2.49
C TYR A 8 10.57 21.88 3.84
N THR A 9 11.74 21.23 3.84
CA THR A 9 12.51 20.90 5.05
C THR A 9 13.16 22.10 5.71
N GLN A 10 13.36 23.21 4.99
CA GLN A 10 13.97 24.42 5.52
C GLN A 10 12.95 25.36 6.20
N SER A 11 11.66 25.00 6.23
CA SER A 11 10.62 25.77 6.94
C SER A 11 10.90 25.85 8.44
N ARG A 12 10.78 27.05 9.02
CA ARG A 12 10.94 27.27 10.47
C ARG A 12 9.89 26.50 11.28
N ILE A 13 8.65 26.45 10.80
CA ILE A 13 7.55 25.73 11.46
C ILE A 13 7.86 24.24 11.55
N LEU A 14 8.37 23.67 10.47
CA LEU A 14 8.71 22.25 10.43
C LEU A 14 9.89 21.93 11.34
N LYS A 15 10.94 22.77 11.34
CA LYS A 15 12.09 22.61 12.24
C LYS A 15 11.68 22.65 13.71
N ALA A 16 10.89 23.64 14.12
CA ALA A 16 10.39 23.73 15.49
C ALA A 16 9.54 22.50 15.88
N ARG A 17 8.71 22.00 14.95
CA ARG A 17 7.96 20.76 15.17
C ARG A 17 8.87 19.54 15.33
N LEU A 18 9.91 19.44 14.50
CA LEU A 18 10.88 18.35 14.56
C LEU A 18 11.69 18.36 15.87
N GLU A 19 12.12 19.53 16.33
CA GLU A 19 12.78 19.72 17.63
C GLU A 19 11.86 19.29 18.78
N TYR A 20 10.60 19.74 18.76
CA TYR A 20 9.60 19.33 19.77
C TYR A 20 9.37 17.81 19.78
N LEU A 21 9.27 17.17 18.61
CA LEU A 21 9.09 15.72 18.49
C LEU A 21 10.31 14.94 19.00
N ARG A 22 11.51 15.46 18.78
CA ARG A 22 12.75 14.87 19.27
C ARG A 22 12.84 14.96 20.79
N ASP A 23 12.57 16.14 21.35
CA ASP A 23 12.82 16.42 22.77
C ASP A 23 11.74 15.81 23.68
N HIS A 24 10.47 15.79 23.25
CA HIS A 24 9.35 15.27 24.06
C HIS A 24 8.98 13.82 23.78
N PHE A 25 9.11 13.35 22.53
CA PHE A 25 8.65 12.02 22.11
C PHE A 25 9.77 11.10 21.64
N GLN A 26 11.02 11.56 21.66
CA GLN A 26 12.20 10.80 21.20
C GLN A 26 12.08 10.32 19.74
N ILE A 27 11.30 11.04 18.92
CA ILE A 27 11.12 10.71 17.51
C ILE A 27 12.24 11.38 16.71
N ARG A 28 12.98 10.58 15.93
CA ARG A 28 14.04 11.09 15.05
C ARG A 28 13.42 11.88 13.89
N GLU A 29 14.09 12.94 13.50
CA GLU A 29 13.61 13.85 12.44
C GLU A 29 13.37 13.11 11.11
N ASN A 30 14.29 12.23 10.72
CA ASN A 30 14.19 11.42 9.51
C ASN A 30 13.01 10.44 9.53
N ASP A 31 12.68 9.90 10.70
CA ASP A 31 11.57 8.95 10.86
C ASP A 31 10.23 9.68 10.65
N PHE A 32 10.09 10.89 11.20
CA PHE A 32 8.90 11.72 10.98
C PHE A 32 8.76 12.17 9.52
N LEU A 33 9.84 12.68 8.91
CA LEU A 33 9.81 13.13 7.51
C LEU A 33 9.45 11.99 6.56
N THR A 34 10.00 10.80 6.78
CA THR A 34 9.72 9.63 5.96
C THR A 34 8.29 9.15 6.17
N PHE A 35 7.82 9.11 7.42
CA PHE A 35 6.44 8.76 7.74
C PHE A 35 5.45 9.70 7.06
N ASP A 36 5.66 11.02 7.18
CA ASP A 36 4.74 12.02 6.62
C ASP A 36 4.69 11.94 5.08
N ALA A 37 5.85 11.79 4.42
CA ALA A 37 5.91 11.65 2.98
C ALA A 37 5.23 10.36 2.49
N MET A 38 5.47 9.21 3.16
CA MET A 38 4.85 7.94 2.79
C MET A 38 3.34 7.95 3.05
N ARG A 39 2.88 8.61 4.13
CA ARG A 39 1.45 8.79 4.43
C ARG A 39 0.74 9.55 3.32
N HIS A 40 1.31 10.66 2.85
CA HIS A 40 0.74 11.42 1.72
C HIS A 40 0.77 10.63 0.41
N ALA A 41 1.89 9.95 0.10
CA ALA A 41 1.99 9.13 -1.10
C ALA A 41 0.94 8.00 -1.12
N ALA A 42 0.82 7.27 -0.01
CA ALA A 42 -0.15 6.19 0.14
C ALA A 42 -1.61 6.70 0.11
N GLN A 43 -1.88 7.87 0.66
CA GLN A 43 -3.21 8.49 0.62
C GLN A 43 -3.66 8.78 -0.82
N CYS A 44 -2.75 9.27 -1.67
CA CYS A 44 -3.07 9.53 -3.07
C CYS A 44 -3.27 8.22 -3.85
N VAL A 45 -2.35 7.26 -3.65
CA VAL A 45 -2.35 5.98 -4.37
C VAL A 45 -3.55 5.10 -3.96
N GLY A 46 -3.92 5.09 -2.68
CA GLY A 46 -5.02 4.29 -2.15
C GLY A 46 -6.42 4.68 -2.67
N ARG A 47 -6.56 5.81 -3.37
CA ARG A 47 -7.83 6.22 -3.98
C ARG A 47 -8.17 5.48 -5.28
N ALA A 48 -7.22 4.73 -5.84
CA ALA A 48 -7.39 4.06 -7.12
C ALA A 48 -8.32 2.83 -7.06
N ILE A 49 -8.53 2.24 -5.87
CA ILE A 49 -9.36 1.06 -5.67
C ILE A 49 -10.52 1.43 -4.73
N ARG A 50 -11.77 1.11 -5.09
CA ARG A 50 -12.96 1.38 -4.26
C ARG A 50 -13.68 0.11 -3.82
N GLY A 51 -13.70 -0.92 -4.67
CA GLY A 51 -14.29 -2.23 -4.37
C GLY A 51 -13.41 -3.40 -4.78
N LYS A 52 -13.85 -4.62 -4.47
CA LYS A 52 -13.16 -5.87 -4.85
C LYS A 52 -13.19 -6.17 -6.35
N THR A 53 -14.14 -5.58 -7.06
CA THR A 53 -14.26 -5.66 -8.53
C THR A 53 -13.37 -4.67 -9.25
N ASP A 54 -12.85 -3.66 -8.54
CA ASP A 54 -11.98 -2.65 -9.14
C ASP A 54 -10.54 -3.14 -9.13
N TYR A 55 -9.86 -2.99 -10.26
CA TYR A 55 -8.41 -3.16 -10.35
C TYR A 55 -7.77 -1.82 -10.73
N GLY A 56 -6.59 -1.58 -10.17
CA GLY A 56 -5.84 -0.35 -10.39
C GLY A 56 -4.35 -0.61 -10.46
N LEU A 57 -3.67 0.12 -11.33
CA LEU A 57 -2.21 0.06 -11.42
C LEU A 57 -1.59 1.18 -10.59
N MET A 58 -0.82 0.81 -9.56
CA MET A 58 -0.17 1.74 -8.65
C MET A 58 1.33 1.77 -8.90
N ILE A 59 1.83 2.79 -9.60
CA ILE A 59 3.25 2.92 -9.93
C ILE A 59 3.92 3.97 -9.03
N PHE A 60 5.04 3.59 -8.40
CA PHE A 60 5.91 4.49 -7.63
C PHE A 60 7.18 4.81 -8.45
N ALA A 61 7.19 5.97 -9.10
CA ALA A 61 8.24 6.37 -10.03
C ALA A 61 9.39 7.12 -9.32
N ASP A 62 10.04 6.45 -8.36
CA ASP A 62 11.27 6.94 -7.71
C ASP A 62 12.01 5.78 -7.02
N LYS A 63 13.33 5.67 -7.24
CA LYS A 63 14.19 4.64 -6.63
C LYS A 63 14.13 4.62 -5.09
N ARG A 64 13.82 5.75 -4.46
CA ARG A 64 13.72 5.86 -3.00
C ARG A 64 12.64 4.94 -2.42
N TYR A 65 11.55 4.65 -3.14
CA TYR A 65 10.51 3.73 -2.66
C TYR A 65 10.98 2.29 -2.48
N ALA A 66 12.04 1.87 -3.18
CA ALA A 66 12.61 0.54 -3.03
C ALA A 66 13.41 0.36 -1.73
N ARG A 67 13.74 1.44 -1.02
CA ARG A 67 14.45 1.35 0.26
C ARG A 67 13.50 0.85 1.36
N ALA A 68 14.01 -0.03 2.23
CA ALA A 68 13.23 -0.68 3.27
C ALA A 68 12.59 0.32 4.26
N ASP A 69 13.27 1.43 4.57
CA ASP A 69 12.78 2.50 5.45
C ASP A 69 11.50 3.17 4.93
N LYS A 70 11.35 3.27 3.61
CA LYS A 70 10.19 3.88 2.93
C LYS A 70 9.13 2.85 2.62
N ARG A 71 9.53 1.71 2.04
CA ARG A 71 8.63 0.60 1.72
C ARG A 71 7.89 0.11 2.96
N GLY A 72 8.60 -0.05 4.08
CA GLY A 72 8.03 -0.51 5.34
C GLY A 72 7.02 0.46 5.98
N LYS A 73 6.98 1.72 5.52
CA LYS A 73 6.01 2.74 6.00
C LYS A 73 4.75 2.82 5.13
N LEU A 74 4.69 2.08 4.03
CA LEU A 74 3.46 1.95 3.25
C LEU A 74 2.43 1.12 4.05
N PRO A 75 1.12 1.25 3.80
CA PRO A 75 0.13 0.35 4.38
C PRO A 75 0.40 -1.10 4.00
N ARG A 76 0.17 -2.02 4.96
CA ARG A 76 0.46 -3.46 4.80
C ARG A 76 -0.20 -4.08 3.56
N TRP A 77 -1.46 -3.74 3.30
CA TRP A 77 -2.19 -4.24 2.13
C TRP A 77 -1.52 -3.86 0.79
N ILE A 78 -0.76 -2.76 0.72
CA ILE A 78 0.05 -2.43 -0.45
C ILE A 78 1.34 -3.25 -0.45
N GLN A 79 2.02 -3.32 0.70
CA GLN A 79 3.29 -4.04 0.84
C GLN A 79 3.19 -5.51 0.44
N GLU A 80 2.10 -6.18 0.81
CA GLU A 80 1.85 -7.59 0.47
C GLU A 80 1.77 -7.86 -1.03
N HIS A 81 1.41 -6.84 -1.83
CA HIS A 81 1.29 -6.95 -3.28
C HIS A 81 2.52 -6.40 -4.02
N ILE A 82 3.53 -5.89 -3.31
CA ILE A 82 4.82 -5.51 -3.89
C ILE A 82 5.74 -6.73 -3.82
N SER A 83 5.80 -7.50 -4.91
CA SER A 83 6.73 -8.62 -5.04
C SER A 83 8.17 -8.13 -5.24
N GLU A 84 9.16 -8.92 -4.84
CA GLU A 84 10.59 -8.59 -5.05
C GLU A 84 10.93 -8.39 -6.54
N GLY A 85 10.25 -9.12 -7.43
CA GLY A 85 10.36 -8.96 -8.89
C GLY A 85 9.72 -7.68 -9.44
N SER A 86 8.95 -6.93 -8.65
CA SER A 86 8.34 -5.65 -9.04
C SER A 86 9.14 -4.43 -8.54
N LEU A 87 10.27 -4.65 -7.87
CA LEU A 87 11.12 -3.59 -7.33
C LEU A 87 12.17 -3.15 -8.35
N ASN A 88 12.51 -1.85 -8.33
CA ASN A 88 13.56 -1.26 -9.17
C ASN A 88 13.43 -1.56 -10.67
N LEU A 89 12.19 -1.70 -11.16
CA LEU A 89 11.92 -1.93 -12.57
C LEU A 89 12.34 -0.73 -13.42
N THR A 90 12.81 -1.04 -14.63
CA THR A 90 12.96 -0.06 -15.70
C THR A 90 11.58 0.34 -16.26
N VAL A 91 11.54 1.41 -17.03
CA VAL A 91 10.29 1.90 -17.66
C VAL A 91 9.69 0.84 -18.58
N ASP A 92 10.53 0.18 -19.40
CA ASP A 92 10.07 -0.83 -20.35
C ASP A 92 9.52 -2.09 -19.67
N GLU A 93 10.21 -2.58 -18.63
CA GLU A 93 9.71 -3.69 -17.80
C GLU A 93 8.39 -3.34 -17.13
N THR A 94 8.28 -2.11 -16.60
CA THR A 94 7.04 -1.61 -15.99
C THR A 94 5.89 -1.61 -17.00
N VAL A 95 6.14 -1.16 -18.23
CA VAL A 95 5.15 -1.16 -19.31
C VAL A 95 4.75 -2.58 -19.70
N HIS A 96 5.70 -3.51 -19.75
CA HIS A 96 5.42 -4.92 -20.03
C HIS A 96 4.52 -5.55 -18.96
N LEU A 97 4.89 -5.37 -17.68
CA LEU A 97 4.12 -5.87 -16.54
C LEU A 97 2.72 -5.25 -16.49
N ALA A 98 2.61 -3.94 -16.74
CA ALA A 98 1.33 -3.24 -16.81
C ALA A 98 0.41 -3.81 -17.90
N LYS A 99 0.94 -4.05 -19.11
CA LYS A 99 0.17 -4.67 -20.21
C LYS A 99 -0.30 -6.07 -19.85
N HIS A 100 0.54 -6.87 -19.22
CA HIS A 100 0.19 -8.21 -18.76
C HIS A 100 -0.93 -8.17 -17.72
N PHE A 101 -0.76 -7.36 -16.68
CA PHE A 101 -1.73 -7.15 -15.60
C PHE A 101 -3.10 -6.72 -16.14
N LEU A 102 -3.15 -5.71 -17.00
CA LEU A 102 -4.40 -5.19 -17.54
C LEU A 102 -5.15 -6.23 -18.40
N ARG A 103 -4.44 -7.08 -19.15
CA ARG A 103 -5.06 -8.14 -19.96
C ARG A 103 -5.66 -9.26 -19.11
N GLN A 104 -5.00 -9.61 -18.01
CA GLN A 104 -5.49 -10.63 -17.07
C GLN A 104 -6.68 -10.11 -16.26
N MET A 105 -6.60 -8.88 -15.75
CA MET A 105 -7.65 -8.32 -14.90
C MET A 105 -8.90 -7.87 -15.69
N ALA A 106 -8.78 -7.65 -17.00
CA ALA A 106 -9.92 -7.30 -17.86
C ALA A 106 -10.81 -8.50 -18.25
N GLN A 107 -10.46 -9.72 -17.83
CA GLN A 107 -11.33 -10.88 -18.05
C GLN A 107 -12.63 -10.77 -17.24
N PRO A 108 -13.74 -11.38 -17.69
CA PRO A 108 -14.99 -11.34 -16.95
C PRO A 108 -14.82 -11.91 -15.54
N PHE A 109 -15.03 -11.09 -14.51
CA PHE A 109 -14.94 -11.48 -13.11
C PHE A 109 -16.35 -11.60 -12.53
N ARG A 110 -16.85 -12.84 -12.35
CA ARG A 110 -18.22 -13.08 -11.89
C ARG A 110 -18.30 -13.07 -10.36
N GLN A 111 -19.50 -12.87 -9.83
CA GLN A 111 -19.73 -12.96 -8.38
C GLN A 111 -19.46 -14.37 -7.84
N GLU A 112 -19.69 -15.40 -8.66
CA GLU A 112 -19.41 -16.80 -8.31
C GLU A 112 -17.94 -17.02 -7.96
N ASP A 113 -17.02 -16.31 -8.64
CA ASP A 113 -15.59 -16.39 -8.41
C ASP A 113 -15.17 -15.72 -7.08
N GLN A 114 -16.04 -14.89 -6.48
CA GLN A 114 -15.79 -14.19 -5.22
C GLN A 114 -16.30 -14.94 -3.98
N LEU A 115 -17.26 -15.85 -4.17
CA LEU A 115 -17.92 -16.60 -3.10
C LEU A 115 -16.91 -17.50 -2.38
N GLY A 116 -16.85 -17.37 -1.05
CA GLY A 116 -15.93 -18.15 -0.19
C GLY A 116 -14.51 -17.57 -0.05
N LEU A 117 -14.17 -16.52 -0.81
CA LEU A 117 -12.88 -15.81 -0.69
C LEU A 117 -13.08 -14.37 -0.19
N SER A 118 -13.74 -13.54 -1.02
CA SER A 118 -13.94 -12.11 -0.75
C SER A 118 -15.38 -11.77 -0.35
N LEU A 119 -16.35 -12.62 -0.73
CA LEU A 119 -17.76 -12.47 -0.42
C LEU A 119 -18.24 -13.74 0.30
N LEU A 120 -19.03 -13.56 1.35
CA LEU A 120 -19.48 -14.64 2.23
C LEU A 120 -21.00 -14.75 2.20
N THR A 121 -21.51 -15.97 2.06
CA THR A 121 -22.95 -16.26 2.25
C THR A 121 -23.27 -16.49 3.73
N LEU A 122 -24.56 -16.44 4.06
CA LEU A 122 -25.04 -16.71 5.42
C LEU A 122 -24.65 -18.12 5.89
N GLU A 123 -24.76 -19.11 5.02
CA GLU A 123 -24.38 -20.50 5.31
C GLU A 123 -22.87 -20.63 5.57
N GLN A 124 -22.04 -19.94 4.79
CA GLN A 124 -20.60 -19.93 4.98
C GLN A 124 -20.18 -19.27 6.30
N LEU A 125 -20.89 -18.23 6.73
CA LEU A 125 -20.65 -17.57 8.03
C LEU A 125 -20.96 -18.46 9.24
N GLN A 126 -21.92 -19.38 9.10
CA GLN A 126 -22.29 -20.32 10.16
C GLN A 126 -21.29 -21.49 10.31
N SER A 127 -20.39 -21.67 9.35
CA SER A 127 -19.39 -22.73 9.41
C SER A 127 -18.26 -22.40 10.41
N GLU A 128 -17.94 -23.33 11.30
CA GLU A 128 -16.87 -23.17 12.29
C GLU A 128 -15.49 -22.97 11.62
N GLU A 129 -15.26 -23.61 10.47
CA GLU A 129 -14.02 -23.46 9.69
C GLU A 129 -13.81 -22.03 9.21
N MET A 130 -14.86 -21.35 8.74
CA MET A 130 -14.75 -19.96 8.28
C MET A 130 -14.58 -18.99 9.45
N LEU A 131 -15.20 -19.24 10.60
CA LEU A 131 -14.99 -18.46 11.81
C LEU A 131 -13.53 -18.54 12.30
N GLN A 132 -12.94 -19.73 12.24
CA GLN A 132 -11.52 -19.91 12.54
C GLN A 132 -10.63 -19.15 11.56
N LYS A 133 -10.90 -19.21 10.25
CA LYS A 133 -10.16 -18.46 9.22
C LYS A 133 -10.25 -16.94 9.43
N ILE A 134 -11.43 -16.41 9.71
CA ILE A 134 -11.62 -14.96 9.95
C ILE A 134 -10.82 -14.50 11.17
N THR A 135 -10.82 -15.30 12.24
CA THR A 135 -10.07 -14.99 13.46
C THR A 135 -8.55 -14.99 13.21
N GLN A 136 -8.05 -15.93 12.40
CA GLN A 136 -6.65 -15.95 11.97
C GLN A 136 -6.28 -14.73 11.11
N MET A 137 -7.14 -14.33 10.17
CA MET A 137 -6.92 -13.13 9.35
C MET A 137 -6.90 -11.85 10.20
N ALA A 138 -7.80 -11.72 11.18
CA ALA A 138 -7.86 -10.54 12.05
C ALA A 138 -6.59 -10.39 12.90
N HIS A 139 -6.04 -11.48 13.44
CA HIS A 139 -4.77 -11.44 14.18
C HIS A 139 -3.55 -11.16 13.31
N GLN A 140 -3.66 -11.43 12.00
CA GLN A 140 -2.63 -11.08 11.04
C GLN A 140 -2.76 -9.64 10.55
N THR A 141 -3.80 -8.86 10.84
CA THR A 141 -3.93 -7.48 10.29
C THR A 141 -3.28 -6.45 11.20
#